data_AF-K1TXP1-F1
#
_entry.id   AF-K1TXP1-F1
#
_cell.length_a   1.000
_cell.length_b   1.000
_cell.length_c   1.000
_cell.angle_alpha   90.00
_cell.angle_beta   90.00
_cell.angle_gamma   90.00
#
_symmetry.space_group_name_H-M   'P 1'
#
loop_
_entity.id
_entity.type
_entity.pdbx_description
1 polymer ?
#
loop_
_entity_poly.entity_id
_entity_poly.type
_entity_poly.pdbx_seq_one_letter_code
_entity_poly.pdbx_strand_id
1 'polypeptide(L)'
;MTVLSLDSFEDAEPKKDAKLEDILSVILQYAEENGLCESSVVYRDLFDTKVMGTLVARPSDIIAEFRKKYSVSPEEATSYYYHLSRKSNYIREYRIKNDIKWITKTDYGDIDITINLSKPEKDPKAIAAALKCRQSSYPKCQLCKENEGYAGRVNHPARENHRIIPVTMGGSQWYFQYSPYVYYNEHCIVFNGEHTPMKIDEGAFLKLFDFVKQFPHYFVGSNADLPIVGGSILTHEHFQGGNYTFAMAKAPIETEL
;
A
#
# COMPACT_ATOMS: atom_id res chain seq x y z
N MET A 1 -25.33 0.27 -6.16
CA MET A 1 -26.49 1.15 -5.91
C MET A 1 -26.38 1.87 -4.57
N THR A 2 -26.23 1.17 -3.44
CA THR A 2 -26.19 1.80 -2.10
C THR A 2 -25.07 2.84 -1.90
N VAL A 3 -23.87 2.64 -2.44
CA VAL A 3 -22.77 3.63 -2.32
C VAL A 3 -23.07 4.94 -3.02
N LEU A 4 -23.87 4.91 -4.09
CA LEU A 4 -24.26 6.08 -4.89
C LEU A 4 -25.63 6.64 -4.47
N SER A 5 -26.24 6.09 -3.41
CA SER A 5 -27.59 6.45 -2.96
C SER A 5 -28.65 6.39 -4.07
N LEU A 6 -28.47 5.47 -5.03
CA LEU A 6 -29.42 5.22 -6.11
C LEU A 6 -30.38 4.10 -5.71
N ASP A 7 -31.64 4.25 -6.08
CA ASP A 7 -32.73 3.30 -5.87
C ASP A 7 -32.97 2.38 -7.09
N SER A 8 -32.42 2.77 -8.25
CA SER A 8 -32.50 2.07 -9.52
C SER A 8 -31.20 2.20 -10.32
N PHE A 9 -31.06 1.38 -11.37
CA PHE A 9 -30.02 1.54 -12.36
C PHE A 9 -30.64 1.51 -13.75
N GLU A 10 -30.06 2.25 -14.68
CA GLU A 10 -30.43 2.20 -16.09
C GLU A 10 -29.40 1.35 -16.85
N ASP A 11 -29.88 0.51 -17.76
CA ASP A 11 -29.00 -0.24 -18.65
C ASP A 11 -28.26 0.73 -19.57
N ALA A 12 -26.96 0.57 -19.65
CA ALA A 12 -26.10 1.34 -20.55
C ALA A 12 -25.10 0.42 -21.23
N GLU A 13 -24.82 0.71 -22.50
CA GLU A 13 -23.77 0.00 -23.23
C GLU A 13 -22.40 0.29 -22.58
N PRO A 14 -21.67 -0.74 -22.11
CA PRO A 14 -20.40 -0.53 -21.47
C PRO A 14 -19.39 0.03 -22.46
N LYS A 15 -18.72 1.13 -22.09
CA LYS A 15 -17.58 1.64 -22.85
C LYS A 15 -16.44 0.62 -22.78
N LYS A 16 -16.22 -0.09 -23.88
CA LYS A 16 -15.06 -0.98 -24.05
C LYS A 16 -13.78 -0.15 -23.88
N ASP A 17 -12.80 -0.71 -23.17
CA ASP A 17 -11.46 -0.12 -22.95
C ASP A 17 -11.39 1.18 -22.15
N ALA A 18 -12.46 1.56 -21.43
CA ALA A 18 -12.40 2.69 -20.50
C ALA A 18 -11.40 2.43 -19.37
N LYS A 19 -10.54 3.42 -19.08
CA LYS A 19 -9.59 3.31 -17.96
C LYS A 19 -10.35 3.46 -16.65
N LEU A 20 -9.87 2.76 -15.61
CA LEU A 20 -10.47 2.82 -14.28
C LEU A 20 -10.55 4.25 -13.73
N GLU A 21 -9.51 5.06 -13.95
CA GLU A 21 -9.47 6.47 -13.54
C GLU A 21 -10.58 7.31 -14.19
N ASP A 22 -10.87 7.08 -15.47
CA ASP A 22 -11.91 7.80 -16.19
C ASP A 22 -13.30 7.43 -15.65
N ILE A 23 -13.51 6.14 -15.36
CA ILE A 23 -14.76 5.63 -14.77
C ILE A 23 -14.96 6.22 -13.37
N LEU A 24 -13.94 6.13 -12.52
CA LEU A 24 -13.99 6.67 -11.16
C LEU A 24 -14.18 8.18 -11.17
N SER A 25 -13.62 8.90 -12.13
CA SER A 25 -13.77 10.35 -12.26
C SER A 25 -15.23 10.75 -12.49
N VAL A 26 -15.96 10.03 -13.34
CA VAL A 26 -17.40 10.25 -13.55
C VAL A 26 -18.20 9.95 -12.29
N ILE A 27 -17.89 8.85 -11.60
CA ILE A 27 -18.55 8.47 -10.34
C ILE A 27 -18.31 9.53 -9.25
N LEU A 28 -17.08 10.03 -9.15
CA LEU A 28 -16.71 11.07 -8.18
C LEU A 28 -17.37 12.41 -8.48
N GLN A 29 -17.47 12.78 -9.76
CA GLN A 29 -18.21 13.97 -10.16
C GLN A 29 -19.69 13.86 -9.75
N TYR A 30 -20.33 12.73 -10.04
CA TYR A 30 -21.70 12.47 -9.57
C TYR A 30 -21.82 12.57 -8.05
N ALA A 31 -20.87 11.99 -7.32
CA ALA A 31 -20.85 12.01 -5.86
C ALA A 31 -20.73 13.44 -5.29
N GLU A 32 -19.95 14.30 -5.93
CA GLU A 32 -19.84 15.72 -5.55
C GLU A 32 -21.12 16.50 -5.85
N GLU A 33 -21.68 16.34 -7.07
CA GLU A 33 -22.89 17.02 -7.52
C GLU A 33 -24.12 16.66 -6.68
N ASN A 34 -24.16 15.44 -6.14
CA ASN A 34 -25.26 14.93 -5.30
C ASN A 34 -24.96 14.99 -3.79
N GLY A 35 -23.87 15.65 -3.37
CA GLY A 35 -23.54 15.84 -1.96
C GLY A 35 -23.18 14.56 -1.20
N LEU A 36 -22.73 13.50 -1.90
CA LEU A 36 -22.26 12.25 -1.32
C LEU A 36 -20.80 12.35 -0.83
N CYS A 37 -20.01 13.26 -1.40
CA CYS A 37 -18.69 13.65 -0.89
C CYS A 37 -18.40 15.14 -1.15
N GLU A 38 -17.50 15.73 -0.37
CA GLU A 38 -17.05 17.11 -0.64
C GLU A 38 -16.07 17.14 -1.82
N SER A 39 -16.03 18.27 -2.52
CA SER A 39 -15.07 18.53 -3.61
C SER A 39 -13.67 18.82 -3.07
N SER A 40 -12.94 17.78 -2.67
CA SER A 40 -11.51 17.85 -2.34
C SER A 40 -10.81 16.53 -2.64
N VAL A 41 -9.48 16.57 -2.82
CA VAL A 41 -8.67 15.36 -3.07
C VAL A 41 -8.87 14.30 -1.98
N VAL A 42 -8.91 14.72 -0.71
CA VAL A 42 -9.04 13.79 0.42
C VAL A 42 -10.41 13.10 0.40
N TYR A 43 -11.50 13.85 0.20
CA TYR A 43 -12.83 13.26 0.21
C TYR A 43 -13.11 12.42 -1.04
N ARG A 44 -12.57 12.81 -2.19
CA ARG A 44 -12.58 11.98 -3.40
C ARG A 44 -11.84 10.67 -3.17
N ASP A 45 -10.68 10.68 -2.50
CA ASP A 45 -9.92 9.48 -2.17
C ASP A 45 -10.64 8.56 -1.17
N LEU A 46 -11.39 9.13 -0.22
CA LEU A 46 -12.24 8.34 0.67
C LEU A 46 -13.37 7.69 -0.13
N PHE A 47 -14.03 8.44 -1.01
CA PHE A 47 -15.20 7.97 -1.72
C PHE A 47 -14.88 6.93 -2.81
N ASP A 48 -13.83 7.13 -3.61
CA ASP A 48 -13.47 6.13 -4.61
C ASP A 48 -12.96 4.83 -3.98
N THR A 49 -12.28 4.91 -2.83
CA THR A 49 -11.86 3.73 -2.07
C THR A 49 -13.06 2.97 -1.54
N LYS A 50 -14.10 3.68 -1.07
CA LYS A 50 -15.39 3.09 -0.70
C LYS A 50 -16.07 2.39 -1.88
N VAL A 51 -16.10 3.01 -3.06
CA VAL A 51 -16.63 2.41 -4.29
C VAL A 51 -15.85 1.13 -4.62
N MET A 52 -14.53 1.21 -4.68
CA MET A 52 -13.67 0.07 -4.98
C MET A 52 -13.77 -1.05 -3.93
N GLY A 53 -13.96 -0.69 -2.67
CA GLY A 53 -14.18 -1.64 -1.58
C GLY A 53 -15.39 -2.56 -1.79
N THR A 54 -16.42 -2.10 -2.53
CA THR A 54 -17.58 -2.94 -2.90
C THR A 54 -17.28 -3.95 -4.01
N LEU A 55 -16.22 -3.73 -4.78
CA LEU A 55 -15.83 -4.55 -5.92
C LEU A 55 -14.74 -5.58 -5.57
N VAL A 56 -14.00 -5.36 -4.49
CA VAL A 56 -12.92 -6.25 -4.05
C VAL A 56 -13.49 -7.39 -3.21
N ALA A 57 -13.09 -8.62 -3.51
CA ALA A 57 -13.51 -9.82 -2.78
C ALA A 57 -13.13 -9.76 -1.28
N ARG A 58 -13.73 -10.62 -0.46
CA ARG A 58 -13.50 -10.65 0.99
C ARG A 58 -12.06 -11.10 1.30
N PRO A 59 -11.49 -10.72 2.46
CA PRO A 59 -10.15 -11.15 2.85
C PRO A 59 -9.93 -12.66 2.78
N SER A 60 -10.91 -13.46 3.23
CA SER A 60 -10.86 -14.93 3.16
C SER A 60 -10.61 -15.47 1.76
N ASP A 61 -11.27 -14.89 0.76
CA ASP A 61 -11.24 -15.37 -0.62
C ASP A 61 -9.89 -15.00 -1.26
N ILE A 62 -9.40 -13.80 -0.99
CA ILE A 62 -8.08 -13.34 -1.45
C ILE A 62 -6.97 -14.16 -0.81
N ILE A 63 -7.05 -14.46 0.48
CA ILE A 63 -6.07 -15.30 1.19
C ILE A 63 -6.11 -16.73 0.65
N ALA A 64 -7.30 -17.28 0.39
CA ALA A 64 -7.43 -18.62 -0.18
C ALA A 64 -6.81 -18.72 -1.59
N GLU A 65 -7.10 -17.75 -2.46
CA GLU A 65 -6.50 -17.72 -3.81
C GLU A 65 -4.99 -17.49 -3.74
N PHE A 66 -4.50 -16.62 -2.84
CA PHE A 66 -3.07 -16.43 -2.61
C PHE A 66 -2.39 -17.74 -2.22
N ARG A 67 -2.94 -18.49 -1.27
CA ARG A 67 -2.38 -19.79 -0.83
C ARG A 67 -2.37 -20.82 -1.95
N LYS A 68 -3.43 -20.85 -2.76
CA LYS A 68 -3.51 -21.71 -3.93
C LYS A 68 -2.42 -21.36 -4.95
N LYS A 69 -2.20 -20.08 -5.23
CA LYS A 69 -1.09 -19.64 -6.10
C LYS A 69 0.28 -19.95 -5.48
N TYR A 70 0.41 -19.78 -4.17
CA TYR A 70 1.63 -20.07 -3.43
C TYR A 70 2.02 -21.55 -3.45
N SER A 71 1.03 -22.46 -3.50
CA SER A 71 1.32 -23.89 -3.69
C SER A 71 1.91 -24.24 -5.06
N VAL A 72 1.81 -23.33 -6.04
CA VAL A 72 2.52 -23.44 -7.32
C VAL A 72 3.92 -22.83 -7.17
N SER A 73 4.01 -21.55 -6.80
CA SER A 73 5.27 -20.92 -6.39
C SER A 73 5.03 -19.61 -5.62
N PRO A 74 6.01 -19.13 -4.83
CA PRO A 74 5.94 -17.80 -4.20
C PRO A 74 5.72 -16.67 -5.20
N GLU A 75 6.35 -16.73 -6.38
CA GLU A 75 6.26 -15.74 -7.45
C GLU A 75 4.86 -15.64 -8.04
N GLU A 76 4.19 -16.79 -8.28
CA GLU A 76 2.80 -16.80 -8.75
C GLU A 76 1.86 -16.14 -7.74
N ALA A 77 2.09 -16.37 -6.45
CA ALA A 77 1.30 -15.77 -5.38
C ALA A 77 1.51 -14.25 -5.29
N THR A 78 2.77 -13.80 -5.31
CA THR A 78 3.09 -12.37 -5.23
C THR A 78 2.67 -11.62 -6.48
N SER A 79 2.79 -12.23 -7.66
CA SER A 79 2.32 -11.69 -8.95
C SER A 79 0.81 -11.50 -8.97
N TYR A 80 0.04 -12.53 -8.56
CA TYR A 80 -1.40 -12.41 -8.39
C TYR A 80 -1.77 -11.29 -7.42
N TYR A 81 -1.11 -11.25 -6.26
CA TYR A 81 -1.40 -10.27 -5.22
C TYR A 81 -1.06 -8.85 -5.66
N TYR A 82 0.06 -8.65 -6.35
CA TYR A 82 0.46 -7.33 -6.85
C TYR A 82 -0.48 -6.85 -7.95
N HIS A 83 -0.87 -7.76 -8.85
CA HIS A 83 -1.90 -7.49 -9.84
C HIS A 83 -3.22 -7.07 -9.17
N LEU A 84 -3.68 -7.80 -8.14
CA LEU A 84 -4.86 -7.43 -7.36
C LEU A 84 -4.73 -6.03 -6.75
N SER A 85 -3.63 -5.72 -6.07
CA SER A 85 -3.39 -4.41 -5.44
C SER A 85 -3.40 -3.25 -6.44
N ARG A 86 -2.98 -3.49 -7.69
CA ARG A 86 -3.09 -2.51 -8.79
C ARG A 86 -4.54 -2.38 -9.27
N LYS A 87 -5.23 -3.49 -9.50
CA LYS A 87 -6.60 -3.49 -10.04
C LYS A 87 -7.68 -3.09 -9.04
N SER A 88 -7.43 -3.25 -7.74
CA SER A 88 -8.31 -2.75 -6.68
C SER A 88 -8.21 -1.24 -6.49
N ASN A 89 -7.34 -0.54 -7.23
CA ASN A 89 -6.99 0.86 -7.02
C ASN A 89 -6.35 1.15 -5.65
N TYR A 90 -5.85 0.12 -4.95
CA TYR A 90 -5.09 0.32 -3.72
C TYR A 90 -3.73 0.95 -4.04
N ILE A 91 -3.05 0.43 -5.07
CA ILE A 91 -1.90 1.05 -5.73
C ILE A 91 -2.44 1.87 -6.90
N ARG A 92 -2.44 3.20 -6.74
CA ARG A 92 -3.00 4.14 -7.72
C ARG A 92 -2.01 4.38 -8.85
N GLU A 93 -1.97 3.47 -9.81
CA GLU A 93 -0.99 3.47 -10.92
C GLU A 93 -0.94 4.79 -11.70
N TYR A 94 -2.09 5.43 -11.90
CA TYR A 94 -2.19 6.70 -12.61
C TYR A 94 -1.48 7.85 -11.89
N ARG A 95 -1.33 7.78 -10.56
CA ARG A 95 -0.55 8.74 -9.78
C ARG A 95 0.94 8.42 -9.83
N ILE A 96 1.29 7.14 -9.70
CA ILE A 96 2.68 6.66 -9.73
C ILE A 96 3.35 6.95 -11.08
N LYS A 97 2.58 6.92 -12.18
CA LYS A 97 3.07 7.30 -13.52
C LYS A 97 3.59 8.73 -13.60
N ASN A 98 3.21 9.60 -12.67
CA ASN A 98 3.69 10.98 -12.62
C ASN A 98 5.01 11.11 -11.86
N ASP A 99 5.48 10.06 -11.17
CA ASP A 99 6.75 10.08 -10.46
C ASP A 99 7.91 10.28 -11.45
N ILE A 100 8.86 11.14 -11.08
CA ILE A 100 10.04 11.41 -11.90
C ILE A 100 11.14 10.43 -11.47
N LYS A 101 11.67 9.66 -12.42
CA LYS A 101 12.70 8.65 -12.16
C LYS A 101 13.83 8.77 -13.17
N TRP A 102 15.07 8.74 -12.70
CA TRP A 102 16.25 8.69 -13.55
C TRP A 102 17.41 7.99 -12.85
N ILE A 103 18.37 7.54 -13.63
CA ILE A 103 19.61 6.92 -13.14
C ILE A 103 20.74 7.93 -13.33
N THR A 104 21.51 8.18 -12.27
CA THR A 104 22.70 9.02 -12.31
C THR A 104 23.93 8.13 -12.19
N LYS A 105 24.83 8.21 -13.17
CA LYS A 105 26.11 7.49 -13.11
C LYS A 105 27.06 8.20 -12.14
N THR A 106 27.68 7.45 -11.25
CA THR A 106 28.70 7.96 -10.31
C THR A 106 29.89 7.02 -10.25
N ASP A 107 30.99 7.48 -9.64
CA ASP A 107 32.18 6.65 -9.43
C ASP A 107 31.92 5.43 -8.51
N TYR A 108 30.86 5.48 -7.70
CA TYR A 108 30.43 4.41 -6.79
C TYR A 108 29.33 3.51 -7.38
N GLY A 109 29.07 3.63 -8.69
CA GLY A 109 28.02 2.91 -9.40
C GLY A 109 26.82 3.79 -9.78
N ASP A 110 25.84 3.16 -10.43
CA ASP A 110 24.62 3.81 -10.88
C ASP A 110 23.67 4.05 -9.69
N ILE A 111 23.25 5.30 -9.48
CA ILE A 111 22.32 5.70 -8.42
C ILE A 111 20.94 5.95 -9.02
N ASP A 112 19.92 5.26 -8.48
CA ASP A 112 18.52 5.51 -8.80
C ASP A 112 18.01 6.74 -8.04
N ILE A 113 17.52 7.75 -8.76
CA ILE A 113 16.85 8.92 -8.15
C ILE A 113 15.36 8.88 -8.51
N THR A 114 14.51 9.09 -7.49
CA THR A 114 13.06 9.15 -7.65
C THR A 114 12.47 10.32 -6.88
N ILE A 115 11.60 11.09 -7.53
CA ILE A 115 10.73 12.09 -6.91
C ILE A 115 9.31 11.54 -6.94
N ASN A 116 8.76 11.25 -5.75
CA ASN A 116 7.41 10.71 -5.62
C ASN A 116 6.39 11.85 -5.61
N LEU A 117 5.59 11.94 -6.69
CA LEU A 117 4.48 12.88 -6.84
C LEU A 117 3.13 12.22 -6.55
N SER A 118 3.12 10.91 -6.32
CA SER A 118 1.90 10.14 -6.05
C SER A 118 1.28 10.38 -4.67
N LYS A 119 2.08 10.85 -3.70
CA LYS A 119 1.62 11.14 -2.34
C LYS A 119 0.93 12.51 -2.30
N PRO A 120 -0.38 12.59 -2.03
CA PRO A 120 -1.08 13.87 -2.02
C PRO A 120 -0.58 14.77 -0.88
N GLU A 121 -0.30 16.03 -1.20
CA GLU A 121 -0.09 17.06 -0.18
C GLU A 121 -1.40 17.31 0.59
N LYS A 122 -1.28 17.64 1.88
CA LYS A 122 -2.46 17.91 2.71
C LYS A 122 -2.97 19.32 2.42
N ASP A 123 -4.16 19.42 1.82
CA ASP A 123 -4.88 20.67 1.61
C ASP A 123 -5.15 21.38 2.97
N PRO A 124 -4.86 22.70 3.10
CA PRO A 124 -5.25 23.50 4.27
C PRO A 124 -6.70 23.32 4.74
N LYS A 125 -7.65 23.15 3.80
CA LYS A 125 -9.07 22.86 4.13
C LYS A 125 -9.22 21.51 4.82
N ALA A 126 -8.53 20.48 4.34
CA ALA A 126 -8.53 19.15 4.95
C ALA A 126 -7.86 19.17 6.33
N ILE A 127 -6.81 19.97 6.52
CA ILE A 127 -6.18 20.18 7.83
C ILE A 127 -7.18 20.82 8.81
N ALA A 128 -7.89 21.87 8.39
CA ALA A 128 -8.89 22.53 9.22
C ALA A 128 -10.08 21.62 9.56
N ALA A 129 -10.54 20.79 8.61
CA ALA A 129 -11.58 19.80 8.84
C ALA A 129 -11.12 18.69 9.80
N ALA A 130 -9.88 18.20 9.65
CA ALA A 130 -9.30 17.20 10.54
C ALA A 130 -9.22 17.65 12.00
N LEU A 131 -8.98 18.93 12.26
CA LEU A 131 -8.99 19.50 13.61
C LEU A 131 -10.39 19.51 14.25
N LYS A 132 -11.46 19.53 13.44
CA LYS A 132 -12.85 19.50 13.89
C LYS A 132 -13.42 18.09 13.99
N CYS A 133 -12.80 17.10 13.34
CA CYS A 133 -13.22 15.70 13.43
C CYS A 133 -13.02 15.15 14.85
N ARG A 134 -13.92 14.25 15.27
CA ARG A 134 -13.71 13.47 16.49
C ARG A 134 -12.37 12.75 16.41
N GLN A 135 -11.52 12.97 17.40
CA GLN A 135 -10.28 12.22 17.51
C GLN A 135 -10.63 10.75 17.75
N SER A 136 -10.24 9.90 16.81
CA SER A 136 -10.32 8.45 16.92
C SER A 136 -8.92 7.90 17.09
N SER A 137 -8.74 7.01 18.05
CA SER A 137 -7.53 6.21 18.25
C SER A 137 -7.54 4.91 17.43
N TYR A 138 -8.56 4.68 16.61
CA TYR A 138 -8.72 3.50 15.77
C TYR A 138 -8.67 3.85 14.28
N PRO A 139 -7.90 3.11 13.46
CA PRO A 139 -6.80 2.23 13.85
C PRO A 139 -5.69 2.99 14.57
N LYS A 140 -4.92 2.30 15.43
CA LYS A 140 -3.87 2.95 16.25
C LYS A 140 -2.75 3.59 15.41
N CYS A 141 -2.41 3.00 14.27
CA CYS A 141 -1.52 3.58 13.27
C CYS A 141 -1.89 3.09 11.86
N GLN A 142 -1.11 3.50 10.86
CA GLN A 142 -1.32 3.16 9.44
C GLN A 142 -0.96 1.72 9.06
N LEU A 143 -0.30 0.98 9.96
CA LEU A 143 0.13 -0.41 9.74
C LEU A 143 -0.71 -1.42 10.51
N CYS A 144 -1.54 -0.98 11.44
CA CYS A 144 -2.46 -1.86 12.16
C CYS A 144 -3.29 -2.71 11.19
N LYS A 145 -3.41 -4.02 11.43
CA LYS A 145 -4.22 -4.94 10.60
C LYS A 145 -5.68 -4.49 10.51
N GLU A 146 -6.15 -3.76 11.51
CA GLU A 146 -7.45 -3.09 11.58
C GLU A 146 -7.70 -2.09 10.43
N ASN A 147 -6.65 -1.70 9.70
CA ASN A 147 -6.79 -0.92 8.49
C ASN A 147 -7.41 -1.74 7.33
N GLU A 148 -7.30 -3.06 7.30
CA GLU A 148 -7.93 -3.86 6.24
C GLU A 148 -9.45 -3.64 6.25
N GLY A 149 -10.00 -3.05 5.18
CA GLY A 149 -11.41 -2.74 5.11
C GLY A 149 -11.83 -1.43 5.80
N TYR A 150 -10.90 -0.66 6.38
CA TYR A 150 -11.25 0.55 7.14
C TYR A 150 -11.71 1.70 6.24
N ALA A 151 -12.83 2.34 6.59
CA ALA A 151 -13.44 3.42 5.83
C ALA A 151 -12.58 4.70 5.70
N GLY A 152 -11.57 4.84 6.56
CA GLY A 152 -10.79 6.06 6.64
C GLY A 152 -11.58 7.23 7.24
N ARG A 153 -10.90 8.38 7.24
CA ARG A 153 -11.38 9.70 7.67
C ARG A 153 -10.39 10.74 7.14
N VAL A 154 -10.71 12.02 7.27
CA VAL A 154 -9.91 13.12 6.71
C VAL A 154 -8.42 13.07 7.12
N ASN A 155 -8.12 12.58 8.32
CA ASN A 155 -6.74 12.45 8.83
C ASN A 155 -6.18 11.02 8.85
N HIS A 156 -6.90 10.04 8.30
CA HIS A 156 -6.47 8.64 8.24
C HIS A 156 -7.02 7.98 6.96
N PRO A 157 -6.16 7.54 6.05
CA PRO A 157 -6.56 7.12 4.71
C PRO A 157 -7.55 5.95 4.72
N ALA A 158 -8.44 5.95 3.73
CA ALA A 158 -9.34 4.84 3.44
C ALA A 158 -8.58 3.61 2.95
N ARG A 159 -9.12 2.44 3.27
CA ARG A 159 -8.54 1.12 3.06
C ARG A 159 -9.62 0.06 2.82
N GLU A 160 -10.84 0.42 2.41
CA GLU A 160 -11.89 -0.56 2.09
C GLU A 160 -11.50 -1.54 0.98
N ASN A 161 -10.69 -1.08 0.02
CA ASN A 161 -10.14 -1.88 -1.08
C ASN A 161 -8.80 -2.56 -0.75
N HIS A 162 -8.27 -2.37 0.46
CA HIS A 162 -7.00 -2.92 0.91
C HIS A 162 -7.17 -4.35 1.40
N ARG A 163 -6.21 -5.23 1.10
CA ARG A 163 -6.16 -6.61 1.58
C ARG A 163 -4.76 -6.91 2.05
N ILE A 164 -4.62 -7.71 3.10
CA ILE A 164 -3.32 -8.09 3.69
C ILE A 164 -3.18 -9.61 3.71
N ILE A 165 -1.95 -10.10 3.49
CA ILE A 165 -1.67 -11.53 3.47
C ILE A 165 -1.04 -11.94 4.80
N PRO A 166 -1.64 -12.87 5.57
CA PRO A 166 -1.03 -13.35 6.80
C PRO A 166 0.22 -14.20 6.50
N VAL A 167 1.30 -13.94 7.22
CA VAL A 167 2.57 -14.69 7.17
C VAL A 167 3.05 -14.98 8.59
N THR A 168 3.95 -15.94 8.76
CA THR A 168 4.52 -16.27 10.07
C THR A 168 6.02 -15.97 10.07
N MET A 169 6.48 -15.19 11.06
CA MET A 169 7.88 -14.76 11.19
C MET A 169 8.27 -14.73 12.67
N GLY A 170 9.41 -15.31 13.02
CA GLY A 170 9.88 -15.41 14.40
C GLY A 170 8.90 -16.13 15.33
N GLY A 171 8.10 -17.04 14.80
CA GLY A 171 7.03 -17.75 15.55
C GLY A 171 5.74 -16.95 15.81
N SER A 172 5.66 -15.70 15.33
CA SER A 172 4.49 -14.82 15.54
C SER A 172 3.71 -14.57 14.26
N GLN A 173 2.47 -14.10 14.39
CA GLN A 173 1.64 -13.68 13.27
C GLN A 173 2.06 -12.31 12.75
N TRP A 174 2.37 -12.24 11.46
CA TRP A 174 2.72 -11.04 10.71
C TRP A 174 1.80 -10.90 9.51
N TYR A 175 1.87 -9.75 8.84
CA TYR A 175 1.08 -9.47 7.65
C TYR A 175 1.93 -8.81 6.58
N PHE A 176 1.69 -9.18 5.34
CA PHE A 176 2.37 -8.69 4.14
C PHE A 176 1.41 -7.84 3.30
N GLN A 177 1.85 -6.63 2.99
CA GLN A 177 1.17 -5.71 2.09
C GLN A 177 2.13 -5.02 1.13
N TYR A 178 1.62 -4.57 -0.01
CA TYR A 178 2.35 -3.61 -0.82
C TYR A 178 2.24 -2.19 -0.26
N SER A 179 3.24 -1.35 -0.53
CA SER A 179 3.14 0.09 -0.31
C SER A 179 2.17 0.68 -1.34
N PRO A 180 1.21 1.54 -0.96
CA PRO A 180 0.35 2.23 -1.92
C PRO A 180 1.09 3.35 -2.68
N TYR A 181 2.28 3.75 -2.19
CA TYR A 181 3.16 4.76 -2.78
C TYR A 181 4.49 4.10 -3.15
N VAL A 182 4.48 3.25 -4.19
CA VAL A 182 5.64 2.44 -4.57
C VAL A 182 6.79 3.28 -5.10
N TYR A 183 8.00 3.04 -4.62
CA TYR A 183 9.21 3.63 -5.20
C TYR A 183 9.80 2.75 -6.30
N TYR A 184 9.75 1.44 -6.10
CA TYR A 184 10.27 0.40 -6.98
C TYR A 184 9.26 -0.74 -7.14
N ASN A 185 9.55 -1.66 -8.06
CA ASN A 185 8.67 -2.79 -8.37
C ASN A 185 8.38 -3.62 -7.11
N GLU A 186 7.10 -3.92 -6.88
CA GLU A 186 6.63 -4.74 -5.75
C GLU A 186 7.12 -4.25 -4.37
N HIS A 187 7.34 -2.94 -4.20
CA HIS A 187 7.67 -2.34 -2.89
C HIS A 187 6.64 -2.73 -1.85
N CYS A 188 7.09 -3.45 -0.82
CA CYS A 188 6.25 -4.02 0.21
C CYS A 188 6.66 -3.66 1.63
N ILE A 189 5.71 -3.93 2.52
CA ILE A 189 5.80 -3.75 3.96
C ILE A 189 5.32 -5.05 4.60
N VAL A 190 6.11 -5.56 5.53
CA VAL A 190 5.75 -6.73 6.34
C VAL A 190 5.73 -6.29 7.79
N PHE A 191 4.61 -6.42 8.46
CA PHE A 191 4.39 -5.79 9.76
C PHE A 191 3.84 -6.77 10.79
N ASN A 192 4.18 -6.51 12.05
CA ASN A 192 3.78 -7.36 13.16
C ASN A 192 2.25 -7.31 13.33
N GLY A 193 1.61 -8.45 13.60
CA GLY A 193 0.17 -8.51 13.83
C GLY A 193 -0.28 -7.79 15.11
N GLU A 194 0.64 -7.51 16.02
CA GLU A 194 0.44 -6.67 17.21
C GLU A 194 1.06 -5.29 17.02
N HIS A 195 0.41 -4.26 17.58
CA HIS A 195 0.96 -2.90 17.59
C HIS A 195 1.99 -2.76 18.70
N THR A 196 3.21 -3.23 18.43
CA THR A 196 4.36 -3.11 19.32
C THR A 196 5.42 -2.23 18.68
N PRO A 197 6.14 -1.38 19.44
CA PRO A 197 7.24 -0.60 18.91
C PRO A 197 8.30 -1.47 18.23
N MET A 198 8.96 -0.88 17.25
CA MET A 198 10.04 -1.51 16.51
C MET A 198 11.26 -1.74 17.41
N LYS A 199 11.93 -2.88 17.24
CA LYS A 199 13.12 -3.25 17.99
C LYS A 199 14.09 -4.02 17.10
N ILE A 200 15.35 -3.61 17.08
CA ILE A 200 16.41 -4.30 16.33
C ILE A 200 17.27 -5.10 17.30
N ASP A 201 16.94 -6.38 17.43
CA ASP A 201 17.69 -7.36 18.21
C ASP A 201 17.98 -8.62 17.36
N GLU A 202 18.57 -9.65 17.97
CA GLU A 202 18.81 -10.95 17.31
C GLU A 202 17.53 -11.51 16.67
N GLY A 203 16.37 -11.30 17.30
CA GLY A 203 15.08 -11.72 16.78
C GLY A 203 14.68 -11.02 15.49
N ALA A 204 15.16 -9.80 15.23
CA ALA A 204 14.94 -9.12 13.96
C ALA A 204 15.55 -9.91 12.79
N PHE A 205 16.77 -10.44 12.94
CA PHE A 205 17.42 -11.23 11.90
C PHE A 205 16.66 -12.53 11.62
N LEU A 206 16.20 -13.23 12.67
CA LEU A 206 15.37 -14.43 12.51
C LEU A 206 14.11 -14.14 11.67
N LYS A 207 13.40 -13.05 11.98
CA LYS A 207 12.22 -12.62 11.24
C LYS A 207 12.56 -12.30 9.78
N LEU A 208 13.64 -11.54 9.51
CA LEU A 208 14.06 -11.21 8.15
C LEU A 208 14.36 -12.49 7.33
N PHE A 209 15.07 -13.46 7.91
CA PHE A 209 15.34 -14.75 7.26
C PHE A 209 14.07 -15.58 7.03
N ASP A 210 13.14 -15.60 7.97
CA ASP A 210 11.84 -16.28 7.80
C ASP A 210 11.06 -15.71 6.61
N PHE A 211 11.14 -14.40 6.38
CA PHE A 211 10.48 -13.77 5.23
C PHE A 211 11.15 -14.16 3.91
N VAL A 212 12.48 -14.04 3.79
CA VAL A 212 13.20 -14.42 2.56
C VAL A 212 13.07 -15.91 2.26
N LYS A 213 12.94 -16.76 3.28
CA LYS A 213 12.65 -18.19 3.09
C LYS A 213 11.27 -18.45 2.47
N GLN A 214 10.29 -17.60 2.77
CA GLN A 214 8.94 -17.67 2.17
C GLN A 214 8.91 -17.02 0.78
N PHE A 215 9.65 -15.94 0.56
CA PHE A 215 9.69 -15.18 -0.70
C PHE A 215 11.13 -14.96 -1.16
N PRO A 216 11.79 -15.97 -1.75
CA PRO A 216 13.22 -15.92 -2.07
C PRO A 216 13.62 -14.88 -3.11
N HIS A 217 12.67 -14.46 -3.96
CA HIS A 217 12.84 -13.44 -4.98
C HIS A 217 12.74 -12.00 -4.44
N TYR A 218 12.44 -11.83 -3.15
CA TYR A 218 12.34 -10.52 -2.51
C TYR A 218 13.56 -10.27 -1.63
N PHE A 219 13.98 -9.00 -1.56
CA PHE A 219 14.77 -8.53 -0.42
C PHE A 219 13.83 -8.03 0.68
N VAL A 220 14.33 -8.00 1.91
CA VAL A 220 13.66 -7.35 3.04
C VAL A 220 14.72 -6.73 3.96
N GLY A 221 14.39 -5.60 4.53
CA GLY A 221 15.27 -4.84 5.39
C GLY A 221 14.50 -4.01 6.40
N SER A 222 15.26 -3.46 7.33
CA SER A 222 14.75 -2.71 8.45
C SER A 222 15.49 -1.38 8.55
N ASN A 223 14.76 -0.31 8.89
CA ASN A 223 15.41 0.87 9.43
C ASN A 223 15.94 0.54 10.84
N ALA A 224 16.94 1.28 11.33
CA ALA A 224 17.36 1.15 12.71
C ALA A 224 16.23 1.60 13.67
N ASP A 225 16.28 1.18 14.93
CA ASP A 225 15.34 1.60 15.98
C ASP A 225 15.78 2.89 16.68
N LEU A 226 16.44 3.79 15.94
CA LEU A 226 16.93 5.07 16.46
C LEU A 226 15.94 6.21 16.13
N PRO A 227 15.73 7.20 17.03
CA PRO A 227 14.78 8.29 16.79
C PRO A 227 15.02 9.15 15.54
N ILE A 228 16.22 9.07 14.94
CA ILE A 228 16.68 9.95 13.85
C ILE A 228 16.66 9.21 12.48
N VAL A 229 16.40 7.90 12.45
CA VAL A 229 16.52 7.11 11.21
C VAL A 229 15.19 6.96 10.46
N GLY A 230 15.06 7.79 9.42
CA GLY A 230 14.00 7.71 8.41
C GLY A 230 12.60 8.06 8.91
N GLY A 231 11.69 8.36 7.97
CA GLY A 231 10.26 8.65 8.25
C GLY A 231 9.45 7.43 8.71
N SER A 232 10.08 6.53 9.47
CA SER A 232 9.56 5.23 9.89
C SER A 232 8.45 5.39 10.93
N ILE A 233 7.45 4.50 10.87
CA ILE A 233 6.47 4.34 11.95
C ILE A 233 7.13 3.50 13.05
N LEU A 234 7.96 4.13 13.90
CA LEU A 234 8.70 3.43 14.97
C LEU A 234 7.77 2.82 16.04
N THR A 235 6.52 3.25 16.10
CA THR A 235 5.52 2.76 17.05
C THR A 235 4.95 1.40 16.70
N HIS A 236 5.19 0.89 15.48
CA HIS A 236 4.71 -0.42 15.04
C HIS A 236 5.82 -1.14 14.27
N GLU A 237 6.30 -2.24 14.80
CA GLU A 237 7.34 -3.08 14.21
C GLU A 237 6.96 -3.53 12.80
N HIS A 238 7.82 -3.19 11.84
CA HIS A 238 7.67 -3.53 10.44
C HIS A 238 9.02 -3.55 9.71
N PHE A 239 9.05 -4.25 8.60
CA PHE A 239 10.15 -4.33 7.65
C PHE A 239 9.68 -3.89 6.27
N GLN A 240 10.61 -3.39 5.46
CA GLN A 240 10.35 -2.99 4.08
C GLN A 240 11.13 -3.88 3.13
N GLY A 241 10.51 -4.21 2.00
CA GLY A 241 11.09 -5.13 1.04
C GLY A 241 10.55 -4.91 -0.36
N GLY A 242 10.86 -5.84 -1.25
CA GLY A 242 10.26 -5.91 -2.57
C GLY A 242 11.10 -6.72 -3.55
N ASN A 243 10.65 -6.75 -4.80
CA ASN A 243 11.33 -7.41 -5.90
C ASN A 243 12.05 -6.36 -6.74
N TYR A 244 13.21 -5.94 -6.25
CA TYR A 244 14.05 -4.93 -6.89
C TYR A 244 15.52 -5.12 -6.53
N THR A 245 16.40 -4.91 -7.51
CA THR A 245 17.85 -4.93 -7.29
C THR A 245 18.37 -3.51 -7.20
N PHE A 246 18.69 -3.06 -5.99
CA PHE A 246 19.24 -1.72 -5.75
C PHE A 246 20.66 -1.53 -6.29
N ALA A 247 21.02 -0.27 -6.52
CA ALA A 247 22.37 0.19 -6.82
C ALA A 247 23.45 -0.51 -5.99
N MET A 248 23.28 -0.52 -4.66
CA MET A 248 24.25 -1.12 -3.73
C MET A 248 24.45 -2.63 -3.94
N ALA A 249 23.42 -3.35 -4.39
CA ALA A 249 23.52 -4.78 -4.69
C ALA A 249 24.20 -5.06 -6.05
N LYS A 250 24.23 -4.08 -6.96
CA LYS A 250 24.89 -4.15 -8.27
C LYS A 250 26.33 -3.64 -8.23
N ALA A 251 26.65 -2.80 -7.25
CA ALA A 251 27.96 -2.17 -7.14
C ALA A 251 29.06 -3.24 -7.04
N PRO A 252 30.14 -3.14 -7.83
CA PRO A 252 31.26 -4.05 -7.73
C PRO A 252 31.96 -3.87 -6.37
N ILE A 253 32.66 -4.93 -5.93
CA ILE A 253 33.53 -4.84 -4.76
C ILE A 253 34.72 -3.94 -5.14
N GLU A 254 34.88 -2.82 -4.44
CA GLU A 254 35.96 -1.86 -4.71
C GLU A 254 37.34 -2.42 -4.31
N THR A 255 37.41 -3.19 -3.23
CA THR A 255 38.64 -3.86 -2.76
C THR A 255 38.29 -5.26 -2.31
N GLU A 256 38.80 -6.28 -3.02
CA GLU A 256 38.64 -7.68 -2.62
C GLU A 256 39.33 -7.92 -1.27
N LEU A 257 38.69 -8.70 -0.40
CA LEU A 257 39.17 -9.07 0.93
C LEU A 257 40.20 -10.19 0.89
#